data_AF-A0A944V0Y9-F1
#
_entry.id   AF-A0A944V0Y9-F1
#
_cell.length_a   1.000
_cell.length_b   1.000
_cell.length_c   1.000
_cell.angle_alpha   90.00
_cell.angle_beta   90.00
_cell.angle_gamma   90.00
#
_symmetry.space_group_name_H-M   'P 1'
#
loop_
_entity.id
_entity.type
_entity.pdbx_description
1 polymer ?
#
loop_
_entity_poly.entity_id
_entity_poly.type
_entity_poly.pdbx_seq_one_letter_code
_entity_poly.pdbx_strand_id
1 'polypeptide(L)'
;MKKMPDIFSNSEISVIEAGETTGSLSSALLKISDDLKKVHDLRNKVKGSLTYPVIIFLFLFLALFIVLTFVIPEIKPLFDTAEVELPTSTKLLINTSDFIIGNM
;
A
#
# COMPACT_ATOMS: atom_id res chain seq x y z
N MET A 1 21.70 24.42 -8.15
CA MET A 1 20.77 23.34 -8.56
C MET A 1 21.49 22.02 -8.84
N LYS A 2 22.52 21.96 -9.69
CA LYS A 2 23.31 20.73 -9.97
C LYS A 2 23.90 19.98 -8.75
N LYS A 3 24.10 20.65 -7.61
CA LYS A 3 24.59 20.04 -6.37
C LYS A 3 23.50 19.33 -5.53
N MET A 4 22.23 19.40 -5.96
CA MET A 4 21.07 18.87 -5.22
C MET A 4 20.21 17.95 -6.13
N PRO A 5 20.77 16.83 -6.61
CA PRO A 5 20.13 15.96 -7.60
C PRO A 5 18.86 15.26 -7.08
N ASP A 6 18.72 15.10 -5.75
CA ASP A 6 17.53 14.50 -5.14
C ASP A 6 16.32 15.45 -5.09
N ILE A 7 16.56 16.76 -5.28
CA ILE A 7 15.51 17.80 -5.25
C ILE A 7 15.24 18.36 -6.65
N PHE A 8 16.29 18.53 -7.47
CA PHE A 8 16.18 19.04 -8.83
C PHE A 8 16.60 17.97 -9.84
N SER A 9 15.66 17.53 -10.66
CA SER A 9 15.94 16.61 -11.76
C SER A 9 16.82 17.28 -12.83
N ASN A 10 17.60 16.46 -13.53
CA ASN A 10 18.42 16.95 -14.65
C ASN A 10 17.57 17.65 -15.73
N SER A 11 16.33 17.19 -15.95
CA SER A 11 15.37 17.83 -16.86
C SER A 11 14.98 19.24 -16.43
N GLU A 12 14.68 19.47 -15.15
CA GLU A 12 14.33 20.80 -14.64
C GLU A 12 15.52 21.75 -14.74
N ILE A 13 16.72 21.27 -14.43
CA ILE A 13 17.96 22.05 -14.58
C ILE A 13 18.17 22.48 -16.03
N SER A 14 18.00 21.57 -17.00
CA SER A 14 18.13 21.92 -18.42
C SER A 14 17.09 22.92 -18.91
N VAL A 15 15.85 22.85 -18.41
CA VAL A 15 14.79 23.83 -18.74
C VAL A 15 15.12 25.22 -18.17
N ILE A 16 15.69 25.28 -16.98
CA ILE A 16 16.14 26.53 -16.35
C ILE A 16 17.33 27.12 -17.10
N GLU A 17 18.35 26.31 -17.43
CA GLU A 17 19.54 26.74 -18.18
C GLU A 17 19.15 27.26 -19.59
N ALA A 18 18.20 26.60 -20.26
CA ALA A 18 17.65 27.08 -21.52
C ALA A 18 16.94 28.43 -21.36
N GLY A 19 16.07 28.56 -20.35
CA GLY A 19 15.35 29.80 -20.05
C GLY A 19 16.24 30.97 -19.63
N GLU A 20 17.36 30.71 -18.97
CA GLU A 20 18.36 31.72 -18.62
C GLU A 20 19.11 32.19 -19.86
N THR A 21 19.51 31.26 -20.73
CA THR A 21 20.24 31.56 -21.99
C THR A 21 19.38 32.38 -22.97
N THR A 22 18.07 32.13 -23.02
CA THR A 22 17.12 32.83 -23.91
C THR A 22 16.46 34.05 -23.27
N GLY A 23 16.76 34.36 -22.00
CA GLY A 23 16.10 35.43 -21.26
C GLY A 23 14.62 35.16 -20.93
N SER A 24 14.15 33.93 -21.06
CA SER A 24 12.77 33.50 -20.80
C SER A 24 12.62 32.68 -19.51
N LEU A 25 13.38 33.02 -18.47
CA LEU A 25 13.41 32.29 -17.19
C LEU A 25 12.02 32.21 -16.53
N SER A 26 11.22 33.27 -16.63
CA SER A 26 9.84 33.29 -16.09
C SER A 26 8.99 32.16 -16.68
N SER A 27 9.02 31.98 -18.01
CA SER A 27 8.28 30.92 -18.70
C SER A 27 8.79 29.53 -18.34
N ALA A 28 10.12 29.37 -18.16
CA ALA A 28 10.73 28.12 -17.73
C ALA A 28 10.25 27.71 -16.32
N LEU A 29 10.24 28.65 -15.37
CA LEU A 29 9.76 28.41 -14.01
C LEU A 29 8.25 28.12 -13.98
N LEU A 30 7.46 28.81 -14.79
CA LEU A 30 6.02 28.56 -14.90
C LEU A 30 5.73 27.14 -15.40
N LYS A 31 6.49 26.70 -16.41
CA LYS A 31 6.39 25.36 -16.97
C LYS A 31 6.71 24.28 -15.93
N ILE A 32 7.79 24.45 -15.17
CA ILE A 32 8.18 23.52 -14.09
C ILE A 32 7.09 23.49 -13.00
N SER A 33 6.56 24.66 -12.61
CA SER A 33 5.48 24.76 -11.63
C SER A 33 4.24 23.97 -12.07
N ASP A 34 3.81 24.10 -13.32
CA ASP A 34 2.66 23.37 -13.86
C ASP A 34 2.90 21.86 -13.90
N ASP A 35 4.11 21.44 -14.26
CA ASP A 35 4.46 20.03 -14.33
C ASP A 35 4.51 19.40 -12.91
N LEU A 36 5.11 20.10 -11.93
CA LEU A 36 5.10 19.68 -10.52
C LEU A 36 3.68 19.60 -9.96
N LYS A 37 2.81 20.56 -10.30
CA LYS A 37 1.41 20.56 -9.89
C LYS A 37 0.67 19.33 -10.44
N LYS A 38 0.84 18.99 -11.72
CA LYS A 38 0.24 17.79 -12.32
C LYS A 38 0.68 16.51 -11.63
N VAL A 39 1.98 16.39 -11.33
CA VAL A 39 2.52 15.22 -10.61
C VAL A 39 1.93 15.13 -9.21
N HIS A 40 1.84 16.25 -8.50
CA HIS A 40 1.26 16.31 -7.16
C HIS A 40 -0.24 15.94 -7.17
N ASP A 41 -1.02 16.48 -8.10
CA ASP A 41 -2.44 16.19 -8.25
C ASP A 41 -2.68 14.73 -8.62
N LEU A 42 -1.86 14.17 -9.52
CA LEU A 42 -1.91 12.74 -9.86
C LEU A 42 -1.62 11.88 -8.63
N ARG A 43 -0.56 12.20 -7.88
CA ARG A 43 -0.19 11.47 -6.66
C ARG A 43 -1.29 11.52 -5.62
N ASN A 44 -1.92 12.68 -5.43
CA ASN A 44 -3.03 12.85 -4.49
C ASN A 44 -4.28 12.11 -4.95
N LYS A 45 -4.58 12.08 -6.25
CA LYS A 45 -5.68 11.29 -6.80
C LYS A 45 -5.47 9.80 -6.55
N VAL A 46 -4.27 9.29 -6.84
CA VAL A 46 -3.91 7.88 -6.60
C VAL A 46 -3.99 7.55 -5.12
N LYS A 47 -3.38 8.37 -4.24
CA LYS A 47 -3.46 8.17 -2.78
C LYS A 47 -4.91 8.20 -2.30
N GLY A 48 -5.70 9.18 -2.74
CA GLY A 48 -7.10 9.32 -2.36
C GLY A 48 -7.93 8.09 -2.70
N SER A 49 -7.74 7.53 -3.90
CA SER A 49 -8.44 6.30 -4.32
C SER A 49 -7.98 5.05 -3.55
N LEU A 50 -6.73 5.01 -3.07
CA LEU A 50 -6.19 3.86 -2.32
C LEU A 50 -6.49 3.91 -0.82
N THR A 51 -6.79 5.09 -0.26
CA THR A 51 -7.11 5.22 1.17
C THR A 51 -8.26 4.31 1.58
N TYR A 52 -9.35 4.27 0.81
CA TYR A 52 -10.52 3.46 1.15
C TYR A 52 -10.22 1.94 1.09
N PRO A 53 -9.66 1.39 0.00
CA PRO A 53 -9.23 -0.01 -0.05
C PRO A 53 -8.29 -0.41 1.10
N VAL A 54 -7.26 0.39 1.39
CA VAL A 54 -6.27 0.07 2.43
C VAL A 54 -6.91 -0.07 3.80
N ILE A 55 -7.82 0.84 4.15
CA ILE A 55 -8.53 0.80 5.43
C ILE A 55 -9.39 -0.47 5.51
N ILE A 56 -10.15 -0.81 4.47
CA ILE A 56 -10.98 -2.02 4.46
C ILE A 56 -10.13 -3.29 4.60
N PHE A 57 -9.06 -3.41 3.82
CA PHE A 57 -8.18 -4.56 3.90
C PHE A 57 -7.57 -4.70 5.30
N LEU A 58 -7.17 -3.59 5.93
CA LEU A 58 -6.67 -3.60 7.30
C LEU A 58 -7.69 -4.19 8.28
N PHE A 59 -8.95 -3.74 8.24
CA PHE A 59 -10.01 -4.28 9.09
C PHE A 59 -10.31 -5.74 8.79
N LEU A 60 -10.30 -6.13 7.52
CA LEU A 60 -10.54 -7.51 7.09
C LEU A 60 -9.44 -8.45 7.61
N PHE A 61 -8.16 -8.08 7.45
CA PHE A 61 -7.05 -8.87 7.97
C PHE A 61 -7.08 -8.96 9.49
N LEU A 62 -7.41 -7.86 10.18
CA LEU A 62 -7.55 -7.85 11.63
C LEU A 62 -8.68 -8.79 12.10
N ALA A 63 -9.85 -8.73 11.47
CA ALA A 63 -10.98 -9.59 11.79
C ALA A 63 -10.64 -11.07 11.55
N LEU A 64 -10.05 -11.40 10.40
CA LEU A 64 -9.60 -12.77 10.09
C LEU A 64 -8.58 -13.26 11.11
N PHE A 65 -7.62 -12.42 11.48
CA PHE A 65 -6.61 -12.77 12.48
C PHE A 65 -7.26 -13.13 13.82
N ILE A 66 -8.21 -12.33 14.30
CA ILE A 66 -8.95 -12.62 15.55
C ILE A 66 -9.71 -13.94 15.45
N VAL A 67 -10.40 -14.18 14.33
CA VAL A 67 -11.15 -15.44 14.12
C VAL A 67 -10.22 -16.64 14.15
N LEU A 68 -9.09 -16.59 13.44
CA LEU A 68 -8.15 -17.71 13.40
C LEU A 68 -7.49 -17.95 14.75
N THR A 69 -7.06 -16.89 15.46
CA THR A 69 -6.29 -17.02 16.71
C THR A 69 -7.12 -17.29 17.95
N PHE A 70 -8.36 -16.79 18.03
CA PHE A 70 -9.21 -16.94 19.22
C PHE A 70 -10.44 -17.79 18.95
N VAL A 71 -11.13 -17.60 17.83
CA VAL A 71 -12.44 -18.24 17.59
C VAL A 71 -12.27 -19.69 17.14
N ILE A 72 -11.38 -19.98 16.19
CA ILE A 72 -11.16 -21.34 15.68
C ILE A 72 -10.69 -22.32 16.79
N PRO A 73 -9.72 -21.95 17.67
CA PRO A 73 -9.26 -22.85 18.73
C PRO A 73 -10.35 -23.22 19.74
N GLU A 74 -11.27 -22.30 20.05
CA GLU A 74 -12.40 -22.56 20.95
C GLU A 74 -13.43 -23.54 20.37
N ILE A 75 -13.56 -23.59 19.04
CA ILE A 75 -14.52 -24.49 18.37
C ILE A 75 -13.88 -25.85 18.05
N LYS A 76 -12.54 -25.93 17.93
CA LYS A 76 -11.80 -27.17 17.62
C LYS A 76 -12.22 -28.38 18.48
N PRO A 77 -12.40 -28.28 19.81
CA PRO A 77 -12.80 -29.41 20.66
C PRO A 77 -14.21 -29.94 20.34
N LEU A 78 -15.11 -29.07 19.85
CA LEU A 78 -16.47 -29.48 19.47
C LEU A 78 -16.46 -30.38 18.24
N PHE A 79 -15.54 -30.12 17.31
CA PHE A 79 -15.37 -30.95 16.13
C PHE A 79 -14.65 -32.26 16.45
N ASP A 80 -13.72 -32.28 17.41
CA ASP A 80 -13.06 -33.52 17.84
C ASP A 80 -14.03 -34.49 18.53
N THR A 81 -15.07 -33.97 19.19
CA THR A 81 -16.14 -34.79 19.80
C THR A 81 -17.23 -35.24 18.82
N ALA A 82 -17.32 -34.62 17.64
CA ALA A 82 -18.17 -35.10 16.58
C ALA A 82 -17.38 -36.17 15.82
N GLU A 83 -17.79 -37.44 15.86
CA GLU A 83 -17.16 -38.56 15.10
C GLU A 83 -17.34 -38.41 13.57
N VAL A 84 -17.31 -37.18 13.05
CA VAL A 84 -17.54 -36.81 11.66
C VAL A 84 -16.21 -36.33 11.09
N GLU A 85 -15.77 -36.97 10.00
CA GLU A 85 -14.60 -36.52 9.29
C GLU A 85 -14.80 -35.10 8.75
N LEU A 86 -13.99 -34.15 9.24
CA LEU A 86 -14.02 -32.78 8.75
C LEU A 86 -13.69 -32.72 7.25
N PRO A 87 -14.45 -31.94 6.45
CA PRO A 87 -14.12 -31.67 5.06
C PRO A 87 -12.70 -31.12 4.90
N THR A 88 -12.05 -31.43 3.78
CA THR A 88 -10.66 -31.06 3.50
C THR A 88 -10.42 -29.54 3.58
N SER A 89 -11.42 -28.73 3.22
CA SER A 89 -11.39 -27.27 3.34
C SER A 89 -11.27 -26.79 4.79
N THR A 90 -11.96 -27.42 5.74
CA THR A 90 -11.91 -27.07 7.17
C THR A 90 -10.58 -27.50 7.80
N LYS A 91 -10.06 -28.67 7.42
CA LYS A 91 -8.74 -29.15 7.86
C LYS A 91 -7.61 -28.22 7.41
N LEU A 92 -7.68 -27.72 6.17
CA LEU A 92 -6.72 -26.74 5.66
C LEU A 92 -6.76 -25.44 6.48
N LEU A 93 -7.96 -24.95 6.81
CA LEU A 93 -8.13 -23.74 7.63
C LEU A 93 -7.54 -23.91 9.04
N ILE A 94 -7.81 -25.04 9.71
CA ILE A 94 -7.26 -25.35 11.03
C ILE A 94 -5.73 -25.41 10.95
N ASN A 95 -5.17 -26.08 9.94
CA ASN A 95 -3.71 -26.13 9.75
C ASN A 95 -3.09 -24.75 9.53
N THR A 96 -3.75 -23.86 8.78
CA THR A 96 -3.27 -22.47 8.63
C THR A 96 -3.33 -21.68 9.92
N SER A 97 -4.35 -21.92 10.75
CA SER A 97 -4.45 -21.30 12.07
C SER A 97 -3.36 -21.82 13.02
N ASP A 98 -3.20 -23.14 13.10
CA ASP A 98 -2.17 -23.80 13.93
C ASP A 98 -0.76 -23.34 13.50
N PHE A 99 -0.50 -23.10 12.21
CA PHE A 99 0.76 -22.54 11.72
C PHE A 99 0.98 -21.08 12.16
N ILE A 100 -0.05 -20.24 12.13
CA ILE A 100 0.04 -18.84 12.55
C ILE A 100 0.28 -18.74 14.06
N ILE A 101 -0.45 -19.54 14.85
CA ILE A 101 -0.32 -19.58 16.32
C ILE A 101 1.01 -20.23 16.72
N GLY A 102 1.41 -21.33 16.06
CA GLY A 102 2.62 -22.10 16.40
C GLY A 102 3.94 -21.45 15.98
N ASN A 103 3.91 -20.41 15.12
CA ASN A 103 5.08 -19.59 14.76
C ASN A 103 5.08 -18.20 15.43
N MET A 104 4.14 -17.94 16.35
CA MET A 104 4.18 -16.77 17.24
C MET A 104 4.79 -17.12 18.59
#